data_AF-A0A239UJB7-F1
#
_entry.id   AF-A0A239UJB7-F1
#
_cell.length_a   1.000
_cell.length_b   1.000
_cell.length_c   1.000
_cell.angle_alpha   90.00
_cell.angle_beta   90.00
_cell.angle_gamma   90.00
#
_symmetry.space_group_name_H-M   'P 1'
#
loop_
_entity.id
_entity.type
_entity.pdbx_description
1 polymer ?
#
loop_
_entity_poly.entity_id
_entity_poly.type
_entity_poly.pdbx_seq_one_letter_code
_entity_poly.pdbx_strand_id
1 'polypeptide(L)'
;MSENKARIFKSDASHAVTLPDSVIKELNLKPGDVLIQEVRNNQIILKKESHPNFSEEWQQFFEQGGSYEDYETHQWGEASEREKW
;
A
#
# COMPACT_ATOMS: atom_id res chain seq x y z
N MET A 1 24.40 -13.84 2.51
CA MET A 1 23.19 -13.27 1.87
C MET A 1 22.45 -14.41 1.19
N SER A 2 21.17 -14.61 1.48
CA SER A 2 20.34 -15.58 0.76
C SER A 2 19.88 -14.95 -0.55
N GLU A 3 20.18 -15.60 -1.67
CA GLU A 3 19.66 -15.20 -2.97
C GLU A 3 18.21 -15.67 -3.10
N ASN A 4 17.27 -14.73 -3.10
CA ASN A 4 15.87 -15.02 -3.36
C ASN A 4 15.57 -14.79 -4.85
N LYS A 5 14.98 -15.79 -5.50
CA LYS A 5 14.52 -15.65 -6.89
C LYS A 5 13.20 -14.86 -6.89
N ALA A 6 13.14 -13.85 -7.74
CA ALA A 6 11.92 -13.13 -8.05
C ALA A 6 11.41 -13.50 -9.45
N ARG A 7 10.10 -13.46 -9.64
CA ARG A 7 9.45 -13.65 -10.94
C ARG A 7 8.78 -12.36 -11.35
N ILE A 8 8.83 -12.07 -12.65
CA ILE A 8 8.11 -10.96 -13.27
C ILE A 8 6.90 -11.53 -14.01
N PHE A 9 5.74 -10.94 -13.81
CA PHE A 9 4.51 -11.31 -14.52
C PHE A 9 3.79 -10.06 -15.01
N LYS A 10 3.04 -10.20 -16.11
CA LYS A 10 2.24 -9.13 -16.69
C LYS A 10 1.02 -8.85 -15.81
N SER A 11 0.75 -7.57 -15.55
CA SER A 11 -0.41 -7.07 -14.81
C SER A 11 -1.07 -5.97 -15.64
N ASP A 12 -2.08 -6.31 -16.44
CA ASP A 12 -2.74 -5.40 -17.38
C ASP A 12 -1.75 -4.64 -18.29
N ALA A 13 -1.58 -3.34 -18.06
CA ALA A 13 -0.67 -2.45 -18.77
C ALA A 13 0.75 -2.37 -18.16
N SER A 14 1.00 -3.07 -17.04
CA SER A 14 2.26 -3.04 -16.29
C SER A 14 2.81 -4.45 -16.03
N HIS A 15 3.90 -4.51 -15.25
CA HIS A 15 4.49 -5.75 -14.77
C HIS A 15 4.63 -5.70 -13.26
N ALA A 16 4.44 -6.84 -12.61
CA ALA A 16 4.64 -7.01 -11.18
C ALA A 16 5.79 -7.98 -10.92
N VAL A 17 6.46 -7.78 -9.78
CA VAL A 17 7.56 -8.63 -9.29
C VAL A 17 7.15 -9.29 -7.98
N THR A 18 7.46 -10.57 -7.83
CA THR A 18 7.20 -11.28 -6.57
C THR A 18 8.23 -10.93 -5.52
N LEU A 19 7.78 -10.50 -4.33
CA LEU A 19 8.61 -10.37 -3.14
C LEU A 19 8.26 -11.49 -2.14
N PRO A 20 9.25 -12.21 -1.58
CA PRO A 20 8.99 -13.20 -0.54
C PRO A 20 8.41 -12.58 0.73
N ASP A 21 7.58 -13.32 1.45
CA ASP A 21 7.00 -12.90 2.75
C ASP A 21 8.06 -12.46 3.77
N SER A 22 9.26 -13.07 3.73
CA SER A 22 10.37 -12.68 4.59
C SER A 22 10.79 -11.23 4.36
N VAL A 23 10.87 -10.80 3.09
CA VAL A 23 11.23 -9.43 2.71
C VAL A 23 10.12 -8.46 3.11
N ILE A 24 8.85 -8.82 2.89
CA ILE A 24 7.69 -8.02 3.31
C ILE A 24 7.72 -7.78 4.82
N LYS A 25 7.99 -8.81 5.62
CA LYS A 25 8.07 -8.72 7.08
C LYS A 25 9.29 -7.93 7.54
N GLU A 26 10.46 -8.19 6.97
CA GLU A 26 11.72 -7.52 7.33
C GLU A 26 11.64 -6.01 7.07
N LEU A 27 11.01 -5.60 5.97
CA LEU A 27 10.85 -4.20 5.58
C LEU A 27 9.55 -3.57 6.12
N ASN A 28 8.75 -4.30 6.88
CA ASN A 28 7.44 -3.86 7.40
C ASN A 28 6.56 -3.21 6.31
N LEU A 29 6.49 -3.87 5.15
CA LEU A 29 5.67 -3.44 4.03
C LEU A 29 4.22 -3.89 4.24
N LYS A 30 3.28 -3.01 3.91
CA LYS A 30 1.85 -3.23 4.01
C LYS A 30 1.19 -3.01 2.65
N PRO A 31 0.07 -3.70 2.35
CA PRO A 31 -0.75 -3.35 1.19
C PRO A 31 -1.13 -1.87 1.24
N GLY A 32 -0.91 -1.15 0.14
CA GLY A 32 -1.13 0.30 0.04
C GLY A 32 0.10 1.18 0.30
N ASP A 33 1.20 0.62 0.82
CA ASP A 33 2.47 1.36 0.91
C ASP A 33 2.97 1.76 -0.50
N VAL A 34 3.42 3.01 -0.64
CA VAL A 34 4.02 3.50 -1.88
C VAL A 34 5.53 3.22 -1.87
N LEU A 35 6.04 2.69 -2.98
CA LEU A 35 7.47 2.45 -3.20
C LEU A 35 7.97 3.32 -4.34
N ILE A 36 9.01 4.11 -4.09
CA ILE A 36 9.74 4.85 -5.10
C ILE A 36 10.70 3.89 -5.81
N GLN A 37 10.56 3.78 -7.13
CA GLN A 37 11.41 2.96 -7.98
C GLN A 37 12.54 3.79 -8.60
N GLU A 38 13.77 3.28 -8.53
CA GLU A 38 14.94 3.86 -9.18
C GLU A 38 15.75 2.77 -9.89
N VAL A 39 16.29 3.08 -11.09
CA VAL A 39 17.17 2.17 -11.83
C VAL A 39 18.59 2.71 -11.79
N ARG A 40 19.52 1.96 -11.17
CA ARG A 40 20.96 2.29 -11.13
C ARG A 40 21.78 1.06 -11.41
N ASN A 41 22.83 1.18 -12.23
CA ASN A 41 23.80 0.11 -12.49
C ASN A 41 23.15 -1.24 -12.86
N ASN A 42 22.11 -1.19 -13.71
CA ASN A 42 21.34 -2.36 -14.13
C ASN A 42 20.61 -3.10 -12.98
N GLN A 43 20.32 -2.39 -11.88
CA GLN A 43 19.57 -2.87 -10.72
C GLN A 43 18.33 -2.00 -10.51
N ILE A 44 17.24 -2.63 -10.10
CA ILE A 44 16.03 -1.94 -9.63
C ILE A 44 16.15 -1.77 -8.12
N ILE A 45 16.10 -0.53 -7.65
CA ILE A 45 16.10 -0.16 -6.25
C ILE A 45 14.70 0.33 -5.91
N LEU A 46 14.07 -0.32 -4.93
CA LEU A 46 12.78 0.09 -4.39
C LEU A 46 13.00 0.69 -3.00
N LYS A 47 12.51 1.91 -2.79
CA LYS A 47 12.59 2.62 -1.50
C LYS A 47 11.17 2.87 -1.02
N LYS A 48 10.89 2.57 0.24
CA LYS A 48 9.60 2.96 0.83
C LYS A 48 9.51 4.48 0.81
N GLU A 49 8.42 4.99 0.25
CA GLU A 49 8.13 6.42 0.32
C GLU A 49 7.93 6.78 1.79
N SER A 50 8.74 7.72 2.28
CA SER A 50 8.49 8.31 3.58
C SER A 50 7.41 9.34 3.39
N HIS A 51 6.16 8.96 3.63
CA HIS A 51 5.12 9.96 3.79
C HIS A 51 5.44 10.84 4.99
N PRO A 52 5.10 12.14 4.96
CA PRO A 52 4.91 12.89 6.19
C PRO A 52 3.96 12.09 7.09
N ASN A 53 4.23 12.07 8.40
CA ASN A 53 3.45 11.25 9.33
C ASN A 53 1.96 11.46 9.07
N PHE A 54 1.12 10.42 9.17
CA PHE A 54 -0.34 10.53 9.05
C PHE A 54 -0.90 11.76 9.79
N SER A 55 -0.31 12.12 10.93
CA SER A 55 -0.62 13.35 11.67
C SER A 55 -0.55 14.65 10.85
N GLU A 56 0.40 14.79 9.93
CA GLU A 56 0.59 15.97 9.08
C GLU A 56 -0.42 15.99 7.93
N GLU A 57 -0.67 14.86 7.28
CA GLU A 57 -1.74 14.73 6.27
C GLU A 57 -3.12 14.99 6.90
N TRP A 58 -3.32 14.50 8.13
CA TRP A 58 -4.51 14.72 8.93
C TRP A 58 -4.72 16.18 9.29
N GLN A 59 -3.65 16.83 9.73
CA GLN A 59 -3.67 18.24 10.05
C GLN A 59 -3.99 19.07 8.79
N GLN A 60 -3.39 18.74 7.65
CA GLN A 60 -3.70 19.39 6.37
C GLN A 60 -5.15 19.21 5.94
N PHE A 61 -5.74 18.03 6.16
CA PHE A 61 -7.17 17.79 5.87
C PHE A 61 -8.08 18.74 6.64
N PHE A 62 -7.85 18.94 7.93
CA PHE A 62 -8.62 19.91 8.72
C PHE A 62 -8.30 21.36 8.37
N GLU A 63 -7.02 21.69 8.11
CA GLU A 63 -6.61 23.05 7.71
C GLU A 63 -7.20 23.47 6.35
N GLN A 64 -7.46 22.52 5.45
CA GLN A 64 -8.07 22.75 4.13
C GLN A 64 -9.61 22.70 4.17
N GLY A 65 -10.22 22.66 5.37
CA GLY A 65 -11.68 22.72 5.54
C GLY A 65 -12.39 21.37 5.42
N GLY A 66 -11.66 20.26 5.52
CA GLY A 66 -12.26 18.94 5.73
C GLY A 66 -12.99 18.90 7.07
N SER A 67 -14.24 18.46 7.05
CA SER A 67 -15.05 18.27 8.26
C SER A 67 -15.35 16.79 8.45
N TYR A 68 -15.32 16.35 9.71
CA TYR A 68 -15.65 14.98 10.12
C TYR A 68 -17.16 14.72 10.27
N GLU A 69 -17.98 15.74 10.04
CA GLU A 69 -19.42 15.69 10.27
C GLU A 69 -20.16 14.68 9.37
N ASP A 70 -19.49 14.07 8.37
CA ASP A 70 -20.03 13.00 7.53
C ASP A 70 -19.91 11.57 8.12
N TYR A 71 -19.38 11.40 9.34
CA TYR A 71 -19.28 10.08 9.99
C TYR A 71 -20.62 9.57 10.56
N GLU A 72 -21.55 10.47 10.88
CA GLU A 72 -22.90 10.08 11.29
C GLU A 72 -23.80 9.92 10.06
N THR A 73 -23.81 8.74 9.42
CA THR A 73 -25.02 8.14 8.77
C THR A 73 -24.76 6.95 7.85
N HIS A 74 -23.57 6.34 7.81
CA HIS A 74 -23.45 5.04 7.13
C HIS A 74 -23.91 3.92 8.07
N GLN A 75 -25.24 3.77 8.22
CA GLN A 75 -25.80 2.48 8.64
C GLN A 75 -25.51 1.48 7.52
N TRP A 76 -24.40 0.74 7.63
CA TRP A 76 -23.95 -0.27 6.66
C TRP A 76 -24.91 -1.46 6.48
N GLY A 77 -26.13 -1.39 7.06
CA GLY A 77 -27.08 -2.49 7.14
C GLY A 77 -26.60 -3.62 8.05
N GLU A 78 -27.42 -4.65 8.20
CA GLU A 78 -26.97 -5.93 8.75
C GLU A 78 -26.27 -6.72 7.63
N ALA A 79 -25.19 -7.44 7.99
CA ALA A 79 -24.47 -8.30 7.06
C ALA A 79 -25.44 -9.35 6.48
N SER A 80 -25.88 -9.17 5.23
CA SER A 80 -26.72 -10.17 4.58
C SER A 80 -25.91 -11.45 4.42
N GLU A 81 -26.55 -12.55 4.79
CA GLU A 81 -26.00 -13.90 4.90
C GLU A 81 -25.00 -14.27 3.78
N ARG A 82 -23.91 -14.95 4.18
CA ARG A 82 -22.89 -15.48 3.26
C ARG A 82 -23.54 -16.42 2.25
N GLU A 83 -23.41 -16.14 0.96
CA GLU A 83 -23.63 -17.16 -0.08
C GLU A 83 -22.67 -18.34 0.17
N LYS A 84 -23.25 -19.51 0.43
CA LYS A 84 -22.53 -20.77 0.46
C LYS A 84 -22.29 -21.21 -0.98
N TRP A 85 -21.04 -21.21 -1.40
CA TRP A 85 -20.57 -21.93 -2.58
C TRP A 85 -20.04 -23.31 -2.15
#